data_AF-A0A392RBN8-F1
#
_entry.id   AF-A0A392RBN8-F1
#
_cell.length_a   1.000
_cell.length_b   1.000
_cell.length_c   1.000
_cell.angle_alpha   90.00
_cell.angle_beta   90.00
_cell.angle_gamma   90.00
#
_symmetry.space_group_name_H-M   'P 1'
#
loop_
_entity.id
_entity.type
_entity.pdbx_description
1 polymer ?
#
loop_
_entity_poly.entity_id
_entity_poly.type
_entity_poly.pdbx_seq_one_letter_code
_entity_poly.pdbx_strand_id
1 'polypeptide(L)'
;MGALYTTQESGAMSAHTPEPNDDANFDARSYNSFLEEEKTTVDTLPLETRMKFKTPTPDGEFITIQLDHNPTKIDKIGANLPTTIEVSLMKCLKANADIFACTPKEMP
;
A
#
# COMPACT_ATOMS: atom_id res chain seq x y z
N MET A 1 -65.15 6.88 -28.24
CA MET A 1 -63.88 7.65 -28.12
C MET A 1 -63.57 7.67 -26.63
N GLY A 2 -62.71 6.79 -26.11
CA GLY A 2 -61.24 6.98 -26.04
C GLY A 2 -60.93 7.91 -24.86
N ALA A 3 -60.14 7.60 -23.83
CA ALA A 3 -59.09 6.59 -23.67
C ALA A 3 -59.01 6.13 -22.21
N LEU A 4 -58.47 4.92 -22.03
CA LEU A 4 -58.04 4.36 -20.75
C LEU A 4 -56.80 5.13 -20.27
N TYR A 5 -56.80 5.63 -19.04
CA TYR A 5 -55.57 6.05 -18.36
C TYR A 5 -55.29 5.06 -17.23
N THR A 6 -54.23 4.31 -17.47
CA THR A 6 -53.53 3.44 -16.53
C THR A 6 -52.66 4.29 -15.61
N THR A 7 -52.41 3.84 -14.37
CA THR A 7 -51.09 3.86 -13.65
C THR A 7 -51.38 3.34 -12.24
N GLN A 8 -51.27 2.05 -11.98
CA GLN A 8 -50.10 1.32 -11.48
C GLN A 8 -49.52 1.84 -10.15
N GLU A 9 -49.71 0.97 -9.16
CA GLU A 9 -49.39 1.02 -7.75
C GLU A 9 -47.88 0.87 -7.48
N SER A 10 -47.42 1.59 -6.45
CA SER A 10 -46.33 1.28 -5.52
C SER A 10 -45.10 0.48 -6.03
N GLY A 11 -43.96 1.14 -6.02
CA GLY A 11 -42.66 0.48 -6.02
C GLY A 11 -41.57 1.50 -5.72
N ALA A 12 -41.09 1.49 -4.47
CA ALA A 12 -40.04 2.38 -4.01
C ALA A 12 -38.82 2.35 -4.95
N MET A 13 -38.39 3.52 -5.44
CA MET A 13 -37.07 3.68 -6.03
C MET A 13 -36.04 3.46 -4.91
N SER A 14 -35.58 2.23 -4.79
CA SER A 14 -34.43 1.88 -3.96
C SER A 14 -33.22 2.61 -4.53
N ALA A 15 -32.74 3.61 -3.78
CA ALA A 15 -31.48 4.26 -4.04
C ALA A 15 -30.39 3.18 -4.02
N HIS A 16 -29.82 2.87 -5.18
CA HIS A 16 -28.64 2.03 -5.25
C HIS A 16 -27.44 2.86 -4.80
N THR A 17 -27.32 3.04 -3.49
CA THR A 17 -26.05 3.39 -2.85
C THR A 17 -25.10 2.24 -3.18
N PRO A 18 -23.96 2.44 -3.85
CA PRO A 18 -22.91 1.45 -3.83
C PRO A 18 -22.37 1.47 -2.39
N GLU A 19 -22.82 0.50 -1.59
CA GLU A 19 -22.20 0.16 -0.32
C GLU A 19 -20.68 0.02 -0.56
N PRO A 20 -19.82 0.62 0.28
CA PRO A 20 -18.40 0.35 0.21
C PRO A 20 -18.24 -1.14 0.54
N ASN A 21 -17.76 -1.92 -0.42
CA ASN A 21 -17.24 -3.25 -0.11
C ASN A 21 -15.99 -3.04 0.77
N ASP A 22 -16.19 -2.95 2.08
CA ASP A 22 -15.17 -2.83 3.12
C ASP A 22 -14.40 -4.14 3.36
N ASP A 23 -14.39 -5.03 2.37
CA ASP A 23 -13.67 -6.32 2.42
C ASP A 23 -12.32 -6.25 1.70
N ALA A 24 -11.75 -5.05 1.60
CA ALA A 24 -10.36 -4.88 1.24
C ALA A 24 -9.49 -5.39 2.39
N ASN A 25 -9.18 -6.69 2.37
CA ASN A 25 -8.16 -7.27 3.23
C ASN A 25 -6.79 -6.68 2.86
N PHE A 26 -6.43 -5.57 3.49
CA PHE A 26 -5.10 -4.95 3.38
C PHE A 26 -4.02 -5.72 4.15
N ASP A 27 -4.37 -6.79 4.86
CA ASP A 27 -3.38 -7.64 5.50
C ASP A 27 -2.72 -8.55 4.46
N ALA A 28 -1.64 -8.07 3.85
CA ALA A 28 -0.76 -8.83 2.97
C ALA A 28 0.03 -9.92 3.72
N ARG A 29 -0.31 -10.23 4.97
CA ARG A 29 0.19 -11.39 5.68
C ARG A 29 -0.45 -12.63 5.09
N SER A 30 0.20 -13.21 4.09
CA SER A 30 0.02 -14.63 3.79
C SER A 30 0.33 -15.40 5.08
N TYR A 31 -0.71 -15.82 5.80
CA TYR A 31 -0.59 -16.75 6.91
C TYR A 31 -0.16 -18.09 6.32
N ASN A 32 1.15 -18.25 6.13
CA ASN A 32 1.72 -19.58 6.06
C ASN A 32 1.35 -20.21 7.40
N SER A 33 0.42 -21.18 7.35
CA SER A 33 -0.09 -21.91 8.51
C SER A 33 1.06 -22.19 9.46
N PHE A 34 0.99 -21.59 10.66
CA PHE A 34 1.96 -21.80 11.71
C PHE A 34 2.01 -23.31 11.95
N LEU A 35 3.11 -23.92 11.49
CA LEU A 35 3.40 -25.32 11.77
C LEU A 35 3.40 -25.45 13.29
N GLU A 36 2.52 -26.33 13.74
CA GLU A 36 2.19 -26.53 15.14
C GLU A 36 3.44 -26.75 15.97
N GLU A 37 3.44 -26.11 17.14
CA GLU A 37 4.45 -26.20 18.17
C GLU A 37 4.73 -27.68 18.54
N GLU A 38 5.88 -28.22 18.10
CA GLU A 38 6.50 -29.37 18.76
C GLU A 38 7.85 -28.99 19.36
N LYS A 39 7.76 -28.80 20.67
CA LYS A 39 8.75 -28.78 21.76
C LYS A 39 10.18 -29.25 21.46
N THR A 40 11.11 -28.48 22.05
CA THR A 40 12.46 -28.85 22.54
C THR A 40 13.51 -29.28 21.53
N THR A 41 14.40 -28.36 21.18
CA THR A 41 15.80 -28.29 21.67
C THR A 41 16.47 -27.05 21.08
N VAL A 42 17.34 -26.41 21.86
CA VAL A 42 18.22 -25.34 21.39
C VAL A 42 19.25 -25.96 20.47
N ASP A 43 18.88 -26.16 19.20
CA ASP A 43 19.86 -26.24 18.14
C ASP A 43 19.83 -24.88 17.45
N THR A 44 20.87 -24.08 17.70
CA THR A 44 21.16 -22.87 16.94
C THR A 44 21.37 -23.29 15.50
N LEU A 45 20.27 -23.37 14.74
CA LEU A 45 20.32 -23.56 13.30
C LEU A 45 21.28 -22.50 12.74
N PRO A 46 22.27 -22.90 11.92
CA PRO A 46 23.16 -21.96 11.28
C PRO A 46 22.34 -20.84 10.64
N LEU A 47 22.75 -19.58 10.82
CA LEU A 47 22.11 -18.40 10.20
C LEU A 47 21.89 -18.55 8.68
N GLU A 48 22.61 -19.47 8.06
CA GLU A 48 22.54 -19.88 6.66
C GLU A 48 21.21 -20.56 6.28
N THR A 49 20.51 -21.15 7.26
CA THR A 49 19.21 -21.85 7.13
C THR A 49 18.02 -20.95 7.47
N ARG A 50 18.23 -19.72 7.97
CA ARG A 50 17.19 -18.69 7.91
C ARG A 50 16.94 -18.41 6.44
N MET A 51 15.86 -18.96 5.92
CA MET A 51 15.37 -18.75 4.56
C MET A 51 15.79 -17.37 4.07
N LYS A 52 16.62 -17.34 3.03
CA LYS A 52 17.01 -16.10 2.37
C LYS A 52 15.74 -15.53 1.75
N PHE A 53 14.98 -14.77 2.54
CA PHE A 53 13.86 -13.98 2.07
C PHE A 53 14.46 -12.95 1.13
N LYS A 54 14.61 -13.35 -0.14
CA LYS A 54 15.01 -12.45 -1.20
C LYS A 54 13.82 -11.52 -1.38
N THR A 55 13.91 -10.32 -0.81
CA THR A 55 12.95 -9.26 -1.08
C THR A 55 12.92 -9.09 -2.60
N PRO A 56 11.76 -9.29 -3.25
CA PRO A 56 11.68 -9.10 -4.68
C PRO A 56 12.08 -7.67 -5.00
N THR A 57 13.05 -7.51 -5.91
CA THR A 57 13.36 -6.21 -6.46
C THR A 57 12.14 -5.75 -7.25
N PRO A 58 11.60 -4.55 -7.01
CA PRO A 58 10.51 -4.05 -7.82
C PRO A 58 11.04 -3.77 -9.24
N ASP A 59 10.42 -4.39 -10.25
CA ASP A 59 10.76 -4.21 -11.67
C ASP A 59 10.21 -2.89 -12.27
N GLY A 60 9.90 -1.91 -11.42
CA GLY A 60 9.32 -0.63 -11.80
C GLY A 60 10.36 0.41 -12.24
N GLU A 61 9.92 1.38 -13.04
CA GLU A 61 10.69 2.60 -13.32
C GLU A 61 10.47 3.61 -12.18
N PHE A 62 11.53 4.31 -11.79
CA PHE A 62 11.50 5.24 -10.65
C PHE A 62 12.21 6.55 -10.99
N ILE A 63 11.74 7.63 -10.36
CA ILE A 63 12.32 8.97 -10.41
C ILE A 63 12.96 9.25 -9.05
N THR A 64 14.21 9.73 -9.06
CA THR A 64 14.89 10.17 -7.84
C THR A 64 14.55 11.62 -7.56
N ILE A 65 14.18 11.92 -6.32
CA ILE A 65 13.92 13.27 -5.83
C ILE A 65 14.87 13.60 -4.68
N GLN A 66 15.29 14.86 -4.60
CA GLN A 66 16.04 15.37 -3.46
C GLN A 66 15.05 15.97 -2.44
N LEU A 67 15.14 15.54 -1.18
CA LEU A 67 14.18 15.91 -0.13
C LEU A 67 14.49 17.26 0.51
N ASP A 68 15.78 17.58 0.73
CA ASP A 68 16.22 18.82 1.36
C ASP A 68 17.46 19.42 0.66
N HIS A 69 18.20 20.32 1.32
CA HIS A 69 19.44 20.89 0.77
C HIS A 69 20.62 19.91 0.75
N ASN A 70 20.52 18.77 1.45
CA ASN A 70 21.56 17.78 1.52
C ASN A 70 21.42 16.80 0.33
N PRO A 71 22.45 16.67 -0.54
CA PRO A 71 22.40 15.74 -1.66
C PRO A 71 22.35 14.26 -1.25
N THR A 72 22.61 13.92 0.03
CA THR A 72 22.48 12.54 0.52
C THR A 72 21.07 12.16 0.91
N LYS A 73 20.17 13.14 1.10
CA LYS A 73 18.76 12.89 1.41
C LYS A 73 17.93 12.83 0.13
N ILE A 74 17.98 11.67 -0.49
CA ILE A 74 17.25 11.37 -1.72
C ILE A 74 16.22 10.27 -1.47
N ASP A 75 15.13 10.31 -2.21
CA ASP A 75 14.12 9.26 -2.23
C ASP A 75 13.73 8.89 -3.67
N LYS A 76 13.13 7.72 -3.86
CA LYS A 76 12.71 7.21 -5.16
C LYS A 76 11.20 7.04 -5.19
N ILE A 77 10.54 7.74 -6.12
CA ILE A 77 9.11 7.59 -6.38
C ILE A 77 8.89 6.81 -7.69
N GLY A 78 7.78 6.12 -7.84
CA GLY A 78 7.44 5.46 -9.09
C GLY A 78 7.32 6.46 -10.24
N ALA A 79 7.79 6.08 -11.44
CA ALA A 79 7.65 6.88 -12.65
C ALA A 79 6.22 6.80 -13.22
N ASN A 80 5.92 7.65 -14.20
CA ASN A 80 4.64 7.66 -14.93
C ASN A 80 3.41 7.93 -14.06
N LEU A 81 3.59 8.64 -12.94
CA LEU A 81 2.48 9.16 -12.14
C LEU A 81 1.76 10.29 -12.90
N PRO A 82 0.44 10.46 -12.71
CA PRO A 82 -0.24 11.65 -13.19
C PRO A 82 0.43 12.90 -12.60
N THR A 83 0.67 13.92 -13.42
CA THR A 83 1.45 15.10 -13.02
C THR A 83 0.95 15.76 -11.72
N THR A 84 -0.37 15.82 -11.53
CA THR A 84 -0.98 16.36 -10.31
C THR A 84 -0.58 15.58 -9.06
N ILE A 85 -0.48 14.25 -9.17
CA ILE A 85 -0.08 13.35 -8.10
C ILE A 85 1.43 13.44 -7.88
N GLU A 86 2.23 13.44 -8.94
CA GLU A 86 3.68 13.58 -8.85
C GLU A 86 4.07 14.86 -8.10
N VAL A 87 3.53 16.01 -8.51
CA VAL A 87 3.82 17.31 -7.88
C VAL A 87 3.37 17.33 -6.42
N SER A 88 2.17 16.81 -6.12
CA SER A 88 1.65 16.75 -4.76
C SER A 88 2.51 15.85 -3.86
N LEU A 89 2.88 14.66 -4.36
CA LEU A 89 3.72 13.71 -3.66
C LEU A 89 5.10 14.30 -3.37
N MET A 90 5.75 14.90 -4.37
CA MET A 90 7.05 15.56 -4.19
C MET A 90 6.99 16.66 -3.14
N LYS A 91 5.93 17.48 -3.15
CA LYS A 91 5.73 18.54 -2.15
C LYS A 91 5.56 17.95 -0.76
N CYS A 92 4.77 16.88 -0.63
CA CYS A 92 4.56 16.18 0.63
C CYS A 92 5.88 15.62 1.18
N LEU A 93 6.63 14.88 0.37
CA LEU A 93 7.89 14.28 0.79
C LEU A 93 8.92 15.33 1.23
N LYS A 94 9.06 16.42 0.48
CA LYS A 94 9.96 17.53 0.84
C LYS A 94 9.56 18.25 2.13
N ALA A 95 8.25 18.42 2.36
CA ALA A 95 7.75 19.05 3.58
C ALA A 95 8.02 18.22 4.85
N ASN A 96 8.28 16.91 4.70
CA ASN A 96 8.52 15.97 5.78
C ASN A 96 9.97 15.43 5.78
N ALA A 97 10.91 16.15 5.16
CA ALA A 97 12.30 15.70 4.98
C ALA A 97 13.06 15.43 6.30
N ASP A 98 12.58 16.00 7.41
CA ASP A 98 13.09 15.81 8.77
C ASP A 98 12.63 14.50 9.43
N ILE A 99 11.54 13.89 8.95
CA ILE A 99 10.98 12.64 9.49
C ILE A 99 11.73 11.41 8.95
N PHE A 100 12.31 11.51 7.76
CA PHE A 100 13.00 10.40 7.12
C PHE A 100 14.41 10.20 7.69
N ALA A 101 14.68 8.99 8.17
CA ALA A 101 16.04 8.51 8.41
C ALA A 101 16.62 8.00 7.08
N CYS A 102 17.42 8.83 6.42
CA CYS A 102 18.07 8.50 5.14
C CYS A 102 19.39 7.73 5.36
N THR A 103 19.84 7.59 6.60
CA THR A 103 21.04 6.81 6.97
C THR A 103 20.77 5.86 8.14
N PRO A 104 21.50 4.73 8.25
CA PRO A 104 21.34 3.81 9.37
C PRO A 104 21.56 4.46 10.75
N LYS A 105 22.38 5.51 10.82
CA LYS A 105 22.66 6.25 12.06
C LYS A 105 21.46 7.08 12.53
N GLU A 106 20.58 7.48 11.62
CA GLU A 106 19.38 8.26 11.91
C GLU A 106 18.19 7.36 12.32
N MET A 107 18.28 6.06 12.09
CA MET A 107 17.25 5.12 12.55
C MET A 107 17.34 4.94 14.08
N PRO A 108 16.22 5.01 14.81
CA PRO A 108 16.18 4.82 16.27
C PRO A 108 16.44 3.38 16.70
#